data_AF-A0A965L135-F1
#
_entry.id   AF-A0A965L135-F1
#
_cell.length_a   1.000
_cell.length_b   1.000
_cell.length_c   1.000
_cell.angle_alpha   90.00
_cell.angle_beta   90.00
_cell.angle_gamma   90.00
#
_symmetry.space_group_name_H-M   'P 1'
#
loop_
_entity.id
_entity.type
_entity.pdbx_description
1 polymer ?
#
loop_
_entity_poly.entity_id
_entity_poly.type
_entity_poly.pdbx_seq_one_letter_code
_entity_poly.pdbx_strand_id
1 'polypeptide(L)'
;MPDPEKPVRLDLNCPEFQQNWFDLSRDEAERVRATLRKIQRLTWSEIYRDKGLNWEGIKSYALPPDIKTLYSFRLSRSARGIGYRDGDYLRIVLLKFDHDAAYGKK
;
A
#
# COMPACT_ATOMS: atom_id res chain seq x y z
N MET A 1 14.71 5.61 -27.50
CA MET A 1 13.47 5.69 -26.68
C MET A 1 13.78 4.98 -25.38
N PRO A 2 13.49 5.53 -24.19
CA PRO A 2 13.59 4.73 -22.97
C PRO A 2 12.62 3.55 -23.08
N ASP A 3 13.07 2.36 -22.66
CA ASP A 3 12.21 1.19 -22.53
C ASP A 3 10.95 1.53 -21.73
N PRO A 4 9.76 1.03 -22.13
CA PRO A 4 8.56 1.24 -21.34
C PRO A 4 8.78 0.63 -19.95
N GLU A 5 8.62 1.46 -18.91
CA GLU A 5 8.69 0.99 -17.53
C GLU A 5 7.71 -0.18 -17.35
N LYS A 6 8.16 -1.23 -16.67
CA LYS A 6 7.33 -2.40 -16.39
C LYS A 6 6.31 -2.07 -15.29
N PRO A 7 5.09 -2.62 -15.37
CA PRO A 7 4.13 -2.53 -14.28
C PRO A 7 4.69 -3.14 -12.99
N VAL A 8 4.32 -2.57 -11.86
CA VAL A 8 4.72 -3.03 -10.54
C VAL A 8 4.12 -4.38 -10.23
N ARG A 9 4.91 -5.25 -9.59
CA ARG A 9 4.44 -6.53 -9.06
C ARG A 9 4.04 -6.34 -7.60
N LEU A 10 2.91 -6.90 -7.20
CA LEU A 10 2.47 -6.86 -5.80
C LEU A 10 2.95 -8.11 -5.07
N ASP A 11 3.50 -7.91 -3.88
CA ASP A 11 3.81 -8.96 -2.93
C ASP A 11 2.95 -8.75 -1.68
N LEU A 12 2.04 -9.69 -1.46
CA LEU A 12 1.03 -9.67 -0.39
C LEU A 12 1.30 -10.77 0.66
N ASN A 13 2.53 -11.31 0.69
CA ASN A 13 2.85 -12.49 1.50
C ASN A 13 3.27 -12.16 2.94
N CYS A 14 3.26 -10.89 3.35
CA CYS A 14 3.58 -10.52 4.73
C CYS A 14 2.52 -11.09 5.70
N PRO A 15 2.93 -11.81 6.77
CA PRO A 15 1.99 -12.38 7.74
C PRO A 15 1.07 -11.35 8.39
N GLU A 16 1.59 -10.15 8.69
CA GLU A 16 0.83 -9.05 9.27
C GLU A 16 -0.25 -8.54 8.30
N PHE A 17 0.10 -8.39 7.03
CA PHE A 17 -0.86 -8.06 5.97
C PHE A 17 -1.97 -9.12 5.88
N GLN A 18 -1.61 -10.41 5.90
CA GLN A 18 -2.58 -11.50 5.80
C GLN A 18 -3.55 -11.51 6.97
N GLN A 19 -3.07 -11.26 8.19
CA GLN A 19 -3.94 -11.13 9.37
C GLN A 19 -4.94 -9.98 9.18
N ASN A 20 -4.45 -8.78 8.84
CA ASN A 20 -5.34 -7.62 8.63
C ASN A 20 -6.28 -7.79 7.43
N TRP A 21 -5.92 -8.64 6.46
CA TRP A 21 -6.77 -8.95 5.33
C TRP A 21 -8.05 -9.70 5.76
N PHE A 22 -7.94 -10.60 6.74
CA PHE A 22 -9.10 -11.34 7.26
C PHE A 22 -10.03 -10.46 8.10
N ASP A 23 -9.52 -9.36 8.66
CA ASP A 23 -10.32 -8.38 9.41
C ASP A 23 -11.14 -7.44 8.51
N LEU A 24 -10.92 -7.47 7.18
CA LEU A 24 -11.64 -6.63 6.23
C LEU A 24 -13.12 -7.01 6.16
N SER A 25 -14.00 -6.01 6.25
CA SER A 25 -15.38 -6.18 5.82
C SER A 25 -15.42 -6.51 4.32
N ARG A 26 -16.48 -7.18 3.86
CA ARG A 26 -16.66 -7.56 2.45
C ARG A 26 -16.49 -6.36 1.51
N ASP A 27 -17.10 -5.23 1.84
CA ASP A 27 -17.06 -4.02 1.02
C ASP A 27 -15.66 -3.39 1.00
N GLU A 28 -14.93 -3.46 2.11
CA GLU A 28 -13.54 -2.98 2.18
C GLU A 28 -12.60 -3.89 1.43
N ALA A 29 -12.75 -5.21 1.54
CA ALA A 29 -11.98 -6.18 0.78
C ALA A 29 -12.15 -5.95 -0.73
N GLU A 30 -13.36 -5.69 -1.20
CA GLU A 30 -13.62 -5.39 -2.61
C GLU A 30 -12.92 -4.09 -3.06
N ARG A 31 -13.01 -3.02 -2.24
CA ARG A 31 -12.34 -1.74 -2.52
C ARG A 31 -10.82 -1.87 -2.53
N VAL A 32 -10.25 -2.54 -1.52
CA VAL A 32 -8.81 -2.79 -1.44
C VAL A 32 -8.36 -3.60 -2.65
N ARG A 33 -9.08 -4.68 -2.99
CA ARG A 33 -8.80 -5.51 -4.17
C ARG A 33 -8.87 -4.71 -5.48
N ALA A 34 -9.80 -3.78 -5.61
CA ALA A 34 -9.90 -2.91 -6.78
C ALA A 34 -8.66 -1.99 -6.90
N THR A 35 -8.24 -1.39 -5.80
CA THR A 35 -7.03 -0.54 -5.78
C THR A 35 -5.75 -1.35 -6.03
N LEU A 36 -5.62 -2.55 -5.46
CA LEU A 36 -4.48 -3.44 -5.75
C LEU A 36 -4.44 -3.83 -7.23
N ARG A 37 -5.59 -4.17 -7.84
CA ARG A 37 -5.68 -4.43 -9.29
C ARG A 37 -5.29 -3.23 -10.13
N LYS A 38 -5.60 -2.01 -9.69
CA LYS A 38 -5.13 -0.78 -10.34
C LYS A 38 -3.61 -0.67 -10.23
N ILE A 39 -3.05 -0.79 -9.02
CA ILE A 39 -1.60 -0.65 -8.78
C ILE A 39 -0.79 -1.64 -9.62
N GLN A 40 -1.23 -2.90 -9.74
CA GLN A 40 -0.54 -3.91 -10.56
C GLN A 40 -0.44 -3.55 -12.06
N ARG A 41 -1.26 -2.61 -12.54
CA ARG A 41 -1.25 -2.12 -13.93
C ARG A 41 -0.41 -0.85 -14.10
N LEU A 42 0.05 -0.25 -13.01
CA LEU A 42 0.82 0.99 -13.02
C LEU A 42 2.32 0.71 -12.92
N THR A 43 3.09 1.58 -13.54
CA THR A 43 4.55 1.68 -13.34
C THR A 43 4.88 2.44 -12.06
N TRP A 44 6.13 2.35 -11.58
CA TRP A 44 6.55 3.11 -10.41
C TRP A 44 6.41 4.62 -10.61
N SER A 45 6.79 5.13 -11.78
CA SER A 45 6.60 6.53 -12.15
C SER A 45 5.14 6.97 -12.12
N GLU A 46 4.20 6.10 -12.50
CA GLU A 46 2.76 6.41 -12.40
C GLU A 46 2.27 6.37 -10.95
N ILE A 47 2.69 5.37 -10.17
CA ILE A 47 2.34 5.27 -8.74
C ILE A 47 2.73 6.55 -7.99
N TYR A 48 3.96 7.03 -8.18
CA TYR A 48 4.44 8.24 -7.51
C TYR A 48 3.72 9.52 -7.94
N ARG A 49 3.06 9.52 -9.11
CA ARG A 49 2.28 10.65 -9.63
C ARG A 49 0.78 10.51 -9.37
N ASP A 50 0.32 9.34 -8.93
CA ASP A 50 -1.09 9.06 -8.70
C ASP A 50 -1.58 9.77 -7.44
N LYS A 51 -2.35 10.85 -7.64
CA LYS A 51 -2.94 11.64 -6.56
C LYS A 51 -3.97 10.86 -5.75
N GLY A 52 -4.61 9.83 -6.32
CA GLY A 52 -5.62 9.03 -5.65
C GLY A 52 -5.03 8.07 -4.62
N LEU A 53 -3.81 7.60 -4.86
CA LEU A 53 -3.07 6.76 -3.91
C LEU A 53 -2.54 7.56 -2.71
N ASN A 54 -2.46 8.89 -2.77
CA ASN A 54 -1.88 9.73 -1.72
C ASN A 54 -0.57 9.12 -1.17
N TRP A 55 0.39 8.94 -2.09
CA TRP A 55 1.63 8.22 -1.84
C TRP A 55 2.57 9.06 -0.97
N GLU A 56 2.82 8.62 0.25
CA GLU A 56 3.59 9.36 1.26
C GLU A 56 4.74 8.51 1.80
N GLY A 57 5.98 9.00 1.70
CA GLY A 57 7.15 8.34 2.27
C GLY A 57 7.22 8.51 3.79
N ILE A 58 7.26 7.40 4.53
CA ILE A 58 7.43 7.37 5.98
C ILE A 58 8.94 7.41 6.28
N LYS A 59 9.42 8.51 6.86
CA LYS A 59 10.84 8.71 7.21
C LYS A 59 11.19 8.41 8.68
N SER A 60 10.18 8.15 9.51
CA SER A 60 10.35 8.18 10.98
C SER A 60 10.67 6.85 11.65
N TYR A 61 10.89 5.77 10.90
CA TYR A 61 11.22 4.45 11.47
C TYR A 61 12.65 4.05 11.14
N ALA A 62 13.34 3.47 12.13
CA ALA A 62 14.60 2.77 11.89
C ALA A 62 14.27 1.53 11.06
N LEU A 63 14.63 1.57 9.77
CA LEU A 63 14.41 0.47 8.85
C LEU A 63 15.61 -0.48 8.88
N PRO A 64 15.40 -1.80 8.69
CA PRO A 64 16.48 -2.71 8.37
C PRO A 64 17.30 -2.18 7.18
N PRO A 65 18.60 -2.50 7.09
CA PRO A 65 19.48 -1.98 6.05
C PRO A 65 18.98 -2.26 4.61
N ASP A 66 18.22 -3.33 4.45
CA ASP A 66 17.69 -3.78 3.15
C ASP A 66 16.47 -2.97 2.68
N ILE A 67 15.84 -2.18 3.56
CA ILE A 67 14.65 -1.40 3.26
C ILE A 67 15.00 0.09 3.22
N LYS A 68 15.02 0.66 2.01
CA LYS A 68 15.37 2.09 1.82
C LYS A 68 14.33 3.04 2.39
N THR A 69 13.06 2.79 2.10
CA THR A 69 11.95 3.70 2.44
C THR A 69 10.67 2.91 2.58
N LEU A 70 9.94 3.14 3.67
CA LEU A 70 8.54 2.73 3.78
C LEU A 70 7.65 3.80 3.15
N TYR A 71 6.61 3.36 2.47
CA TYR A 71 5.60 4.20 1.87
C TYR A 71 4.23 3.85 2.46
N SER A 72 3.46 4.88 2.75
CA SER A 72 2.03 4.75 3.00
C SER A 72 1.25 5.18 1.77
N PHE A 73 0.19 4.45 1.46
CA PHE A 73 -0.70 4.79 0.35
C PHE A 73 -2.13 4.42 0.71
N ARG A 74 -3.07 5.17 0.15
CA ARG A 74 -4.50 4.98 0.31
C ARG A 74 -4.95 3.81 -0.55
N LEU A 75 -5.54 2.81 0.10
CA LEU A 75 -6.18 1.68 -0.56
C LEU A 75 -7.68 1.88 -0.68
N SER A 76 -8.29 2.55 0.31
CA SER A 76 -9.70 2.95 0.30
C SER A 76 -9.90 4.24 1.11
N ARG A 77 -11.15 4.67 1.30
CA ARG A 77 -11.45 5.81 2.18
C ARG A 77 -11.09 5.53 3.65
N SER A 78 -11.20 4.27 4.08
CA SER A 78 -11.00 3.79 5.46
C SER A 78 -9.73 2.93 5.65
N ALA A 79 -9.00 2.61 4.58
CA ALA A 79 -7.83 1.72 4.64
C ALA A 79 -6.61 2.33 3.95
N ARG A 80 -5.46 2.20 4.61
CA ARG A 80 -4.14 2.57 4.10
C ARG A 80 -3.22 1.35 4.11
N GLY A 81 -2.51 1.15 3.01
CA GLY A 81 -1.43 0.18 2.92
C GLY A 81 -0.11 0.81 3.34
N ILE A 82 0.71 0.05 4.04
CA ILE A 82 2.11 0.36 4.27
C ILE A 82 2.94 -0.68 3.54
N GLY A 83 3.89 -0.23 2.73
CA GLY A 83 4.75 -1.12 1.97
C GLY A 83 6.04 -0.46 1.54
N TYR A 84 6.96 -1.24 0.99
CA TYR A 84 8.21 -0.73 0.44
C TYR A 84 8.43 -1.28 -0.96
N ARG A 85 9.27 -0.55 -1.69
CA ARG A 85 9.76 -1.00 -2.99
C ARG A 85 10.95 -1.92 -2.80
N ASP A 86 10.83 -3.13 -3.32
CA ASP A 86 11.91 -4.11 -3.47
C ASP A 86 12.06 -4.46 -4.95
N GLY A 87 12.97 -3.75 -5.64
CA GLY A 87 13.13 -3.86 -7.10
C GLY A 87 11.86 -3.51 -7.87
N ASP A 88 11.27 -4.52 -8.52
CA ASP A 88 10.00 -4.44 -9.28
C ASP A 88 8.77 -4.75 -8.40
N TYR A 89 8.98 -5.19 -7.17
CA TYR A 89 7.92 -5.57 -6.24
C TYR A 89 7.57 -4.43 -5.28
N LEU A 90 6.28 -4.16 -5.14
CA LEU A 90 5.71 -3.45 -4.01
C LEU A 90 5.31 -4.49 -2.96
N ARG A 91 6.10 -4.57 -1.89
CA ARG A 91 5.81 -5.43 -0.75
C ARG A 91 4.91 -4.71 0.22
N ILE A 92 3.69 -5.20 0.40
CA ILE A 92 2.75 -4.64 1.35
C ILE A 92 2.92 -5.36 2.67
N VAL A 93 3.38 -4.62 3.67
CA VAL A 93 3.69 -5.15 5.01
C VAL A 93 2.47 -5.13 5.90
N LEU A 94 1.68 -4.05 5.84
CA LEU A 94 0.58 -3.82 6.77
C LEU A 94 -0.62 -3.17 6.08
N LEU A 95 -1.83 -3.54 6.49
CA LEU A 95 -3.04 -2.77 6.23
C LEU A 95 -3.45 -2.06 7.51
N LYS A 96 -3.36 -0.73 7.51
CA LYS A 96 -3.87 0.10 8.58
C LYS A 96 -5.28 0.57 8.25
N PHE A 97 -6.21 0.30 9.15
CA PHE A 97 -7.53 0.88 9.11
C PHE A 97 -7.52 2.22 9.81
N ASP A 98 -8.00 3.23 9.11
CA ASP A 98 -8.28 4.53 9.69
C ASP A 98 -9.65 4.45 10.37
N HIS A 99 -9.70 3.75 11.52
CA HIS A 99 -10.85 3.78 12.41
C HIS A 99 -10.90 5.09 13.22
N ASP A 100 -9.96 6.01 13.00
CA ASP A 100 -9.75 7.23 13.77
C ASP A 100 -10.64 8.42 13.33
N ALA A 101 -11.84 8.11 12.84
CA ALA A 101 -12.93 9.07 12.73
C ALA A 101 -14.17 8.68 13.53
N ALA A 102 -14.19 7.53 14.23
CA ALA A 102 -15.42 7.05 14.89
C ALA A 102 -15.30 6.57 16.34
N TYR A 103 -14.12 6.48 16.95
CA TYR A 103 -14.05 6.20 18.39
C TYR A 103 -12.88 6.95 19.05
N GLY A 104 -13.18 7.99 19.84
CA GLY A 104 -12.09 8.68 20.53
C GLY A 104 -12.36 9.86 21.45
N LYS A 105 -13.60 10.29 21.73
CA LYS A 105 -13.87 10.99 23.00
C LYS A 105 -15.15 10.44 23.64
N LYS A 106 -14.93 9.60 24.65
CA LYS A 106 -15.81 9.51 25.82
C LYS A 106 -15.73 10.83 26.58
#